data_AF-A0A2N0NFR9-F1
#
_entry.id   AF-A0A2N0NFR9-F1
#
_cell.length_a   1.000
_cell.length_b   1.000
_cell.length_c   1.000
_cell.angle_alpha   90.00
_cell.angle_beta   90.00
_cell.angle_gamma   90.00
#
_symmetry.space_group_name_H-M   'P 1'
#
loop_
_entity.id
_entity.type
_entity.pdbx_description
1 polymer ?
#
loop_
_entity_poly.entity_id
_entity_poly.type
_entity_poly.pdbx_seq_one_letter_code
_entity_poly.pdbx_strand_id
1 'polypeptide(L)'
;MHKKNISIFLKNIIRKFNQYDAWKIERIILLHNDGYSKRQIANLLYIGETLVKKDIHIYAKWGCVVNPWKLTPGRKKVFSRSDMNVLRDIVHEHVDYYLDEYIEEMQARTGKRVSVSTLWRSLAYCGITRKKQDNNNYSIHYYIVT
;
A
#
# COMPACT_ATOMS: atom_id res chain seq x y z
N MET A 1 23.31 13.34 -13.85
CA MET A 1 22.36 13.99 -12.90
C MET A 1 21.36 12.97 -12.33
N HIS A 2 21.71 12.14 -11.33
CA HIS A 2 20.72 11.22 -10.72
C HIS A 2 20.98 10.87 -9.24
N LYS A 3 21.56 11.79 -8.46
CA LYS A 3 21.78 11.60 -7.00
C LYS A 3 20.66 12.16 -6.10
N LYS A 4 19.60 12.77 -6.66
CA LYS A 4 18.56 13.46 -5.87
C LYS A 4 17.35 12.60 -5.48
N ASN A 5 17.07 11.49 -6.19
CA ASN A 5 15.88 10.66 -5.91
C ASN A 5 16.06 9.60 -4.82
N ILE A 6 17.30 9.17 -4.55
CA ILE A 6 17.60 8.21 -3.47
C ILE A 6 17.36 8.85 -2.09
N SER A 7 17.58 10.16 -1.97
CA SER A 7 17.46 10.90 -0.71
C SER A 7 16.02 10.99 -0.21
N ILE A 8 15.03 11.17 -1.08
CA ILE A 8 13.60 11.26 -0.68
C ILE A 8 13.05 9.87 -0.29
N PHE A 9 13.48 8.82 -0.99
CA PHE A 9 13.11 7.44 -0.70
C PHE A 9 13.66 6.97 0.66
N LEU A 10 14.95 7.25 0.93
CA LEU A 10 15.56 6.98 2.25
C LEU A 10 14.96 7.84 3.36
N LYS A 11 14.70 9.14 3.10
CA LYS A 11 14.03 10.02 4.08
C LYS A 11 12.62 9.53 4.42
N ASN A 12 11.87 8.99 3.46
CA ASN A 12 10.53 8.45 3.69
C ASN A 12 10.53 7.08 4.41
N ILE A 13 11.59 6.28 4.27
CA ILE A 13 11.80 5.04 5.04
C ILE A 13 12.06 5.35 6.52
N ILE A 14 12.84 6.39 6.80
CA ILE A 14 13.18 6.81 8.17
C ILE A 14 11.96 7.46 8.87
N ARG A 15 11.10 8.17 8.14
CA ARG A 15 9.99 8.97 8.69
C ARG A 15 8.83 8.17 9.30
N LYS A 16 8.84 6.84 9.26
CA LYS A 16 7.72 5.99 9.72
C LYS A 16 7.99 5.14 10.96
N PHE A 17 9.20 5.18 11.51
CA PHE A 17 9.52 4.50 12.75
C PHE A 17 9.91 5.53 13.80
N ASN A 18 9.32 5.42 14.99
CA ASN A 18 9.78 6.16 16.15
C ASN A 18 11.29 5.91 16.23
N GLN A 19 12.07 6.98 16.23
CA GLN A 19 13.54 6.93 16.21
C GLN A 19 14.10 6.07 17.36
N TYR A 20 13.26 5.76 18.36
CA TYR A 20 13.54 4.92 19.51
C TYR A 20 13.57 3.39 19.27
N ASP A 21 12.97 2.86 18.20
CA ASP A 21 12.92 1.40 18.00
C ASP A 21 14.13 0.85 17.24
N ALA A 22 14.76 1.66 16.37
CA ALA A 22 15.88 1.22 15.54
C ALA A 22 17.18 1.01 16.34
N TRP A 23 17.53 1.97 17.21
CA TRP A 23 18.75 1.86 18.05
C TRP A 23 18.68 0.66 19.01
N LYS A 24 17.47 0.31 19.45
CA LYS A 24 17.23 -0.82 20.35
C LYS A 24 17.57 -2.14 19.69
N ILE A 25 17.18 -2.32 18.42
CA ILE A 25 17.47 -3.55 17.68
C ILE A 25 18.96 -3.63 17.30
N GLU A 26 19.58 -2.51 16.92
CA GLU A 26 21.03 -2.46 16.69
C GLU A 26 21.82 -2.85 17.95
N ARG A 27 21.41 -2.37 19.12
CA ARG A 27 22.00 -2.72 20.42
C ARG A 27 21.87 -4.22 20.72
N ILE A 28 20.74 -4.84 20.40
CA ILE A 28 20.52 -6.29 20.56
C ILE A 28 21.50 -7.08 19.68
N ILE A 29 21.67 -6.70 18.42
CA ILE A 29 22.55 -7.39 17.48
C ILE A 29 24.02 -7.26 17.88
N LEU A 30 24.45 -6.06 18.28
CA LEU A 30 25.81 -5.83 18.79
C LEU A 30 26.12 -6.74 19.98
N LEU A 31 25.27 -6.74 21.01
CA LEU A 31 25.45 -7.59 22.18
C LEU A 31 25.40 -9.09 21.84
N HIS A 32 24.61 -9.48 20.85
CA HIS A 32 24.58 -10.86 20.38
C HIS A 32 25.89 -11.26 19.70
N ASN A 33 26.48 -10.38 18.89
CA ASN A 33 27.78 -10.58 18.25
C ASN A 33 28.92 -10.61 19.28
N ASP A 34 28.80 -9.86 20.37
CA ASP A 34 29.75 -9.87 21.51
C ASP A 34 29.66 -11.15 22.36
N GLY A 35 28.75 -12.08 22.03
CA GLY A 35 28.64 -13.39 22.69
C GLY A 35 27.67 -13.45 23.87
N TYR A 36 26.91 -12.39 24.14
CA TYR A 36 25.89 -12.42 25.20
C TYR A 36 24.76 -13.39 24.87
N SER A 37 24.29 -14.13 25.87
CA SER A 37 23.11 -14.98 25.71
C SER A 37 21.84 -14.12 25.57
N LYS A 38 20.84 -14.65 24.85
CA LYS A 38 19.56 -13.97 24.60
C LYS A 38 18.86 -13.52 25.90
N ARG A 39 19.01 -14.32 26.97
CA ARG A 39 18.47 -14.03 28.31
C ARG A 39 19.23 -12.88 28.99
N GLN A 40 20.55 -12.83 28.86
CA GLN A 40 21.36 -11.72 29.38
C GLN A 40 21.02 -10.41 28.66
N ILE A 41 20.86 -10.45 27.33
CA ILE A 41 20.47 -9.27 26.52
C ILE A 41 19.08 -8.77 26.94
N ALA A 42 18.12 -9.68 27.11
CA ALA A 42 16.77 -9.36 27.57
C ALA A 42 16.77 -8.66 28.93
N ASN A 43 17.55 -9.18 29.89
CA ASN A 43 17.67 -8.59 31.22
C ASN A 43 18.40 -7.23 31.19
N LEU A 44 19.48 -7.10 30.39
CA LEU A 44 20.28 -5.89 30.31
C LEU A 44 19.53 -4.70 29.69
N LEU A 45 18.69 -4.98 28.70
CA LEU A 45 17.93 -3.96 27.97
C LEU A 45 16.50 -3.79 28.50
N TYR A 46 16.10 -4.57 29.51
CA TYR A 46 14.73 -4.61 30.06
C TYR A 46 13.67 -4.90 28.97
N ILE A 47 13.89 -5.96 28.19
CA ILE A 47 13.04 -6.37 27.07
C ILE A 47 12.62 -7.83 27.27
N GLY A 48 11.43 -8.21 26.80
CA GLY A 48 11.05 -9.61 26.70
C GLY A 48 12.00 -10.42 25.81
N GLU A 49 12.41 -11.59 26.29
CA GLU A 49 13.30 -12.52 25.56
C GLU A 49 12.74 -12.94 24.19
N THR A 50 11.40 -12.95 24.05
CA THR A 50 10.71 -13.23 22.79
C THR A 50 11.00 -12.18 21.72
N LEU A 51 11.18 -10.91 22.09
CA LEU A 51 11.53 -9.83 21.17
C LEU A 51 12.98 -9.99 20.70
N VAL A 52 13.90 -10.23 21.64
CA VAL A 52 15.32 -10.51 21.34
C VAL A 52 15.46 -11.69 20.37
N LYS A 53 14.73 -12.78 20.60
CA LYS A 53 14.70 -13.95 19.70
C LYS A 53 14.19 -13.60 18.30
N LYS A 54 13.11 -12.82 18.20
CA LYS A 54 12.54 -12.38 16.93
C LYS A 54 13.51 -11.49 16.16
N ASP A 55 14.13 -10.54 16.83
CA ASP A 55 15.04 -9.58 16.22
C ASP A 55 16.30 -10.25 15.67
N ILE A 56 16.92 -11.15 16.46
CA ILE A 56 18.05 -11.97 16.01
C ILE A 56 17.66 -12.84 14.82
N HIS A 57 16.47 -13.45 14.84
CA HIS A 57 15.99 -14.29 13.74
C HIS A 57 15.76 -13.47 12.45
N ILE A 58 15.16 -12.28 12.56
CA ILE A 58 14.97 -11.36 11.43
C ILE A 58 16.33 -10.95 10.86
N TYR A 59 17.27 -10.59 11.73
CA TYR A 59 18.62 -10.20 11.32
C TYR A 59 19.36 -11.34 10.62
N ALA A 60 19.31 -12.56 11.17
CA ALA A 60 19.92 -13.74 10.56
C ALA A 60 19.30 -14.08 9.19
N LYS A 61 17.99 -13.84 9.02
CA LYS A 61 17.28 -14.13 7.76
C LYS A 61 17.57 -13.11 6.66
N TRP A 62 17.67 -11.83 6.99
CA TRP A 62 17.71 -10.75 6.00
C TRP A 62 19.02 -9.94 5.97
N GLY A 63 19.90 -10.11 6.95
CA GLY A 63 21.12 -9.30 7.11
C GLY A 63 20.85 -7.85 7.53
N CYS A 64 19.61 -7.52 7.87
CA CYS A 64 19.19 -6.17 8.25
C CYS A 64 18.17 -6.18 9.38
N VAL A 65 18.20 -5.12 10.18
CA VAL A 65 17.33 -4.88 11.35
C VAL A 65 15.84 -4.82 10.96
N VAL A 66 15.56 -4.34 9.75
CA VAL A 66 14.20 -4.15 9.24
C VAL A 66 13.99 -5.04 8.03
N ASN A 67 12.94 -5.86 8.01
CA ASN A 67 12.55 -6.58 6.80
C ASN A 67 12.29 -5.56 5.66
N PRO A 68 13.10 -5.55 4.57
CA PRO A 68 12.95 -4.59 3.47
C PRO A 68 11.60 -4.72 2.76
N TRP A 69 10.97 -5.88 2.89
CA TRP A 69 9.69 -6.26 2.30
C TRP A 69 8.52 -6.18 3.29
N LYS A 70 8.70 -5.51 4.44
CA LYS A 70 7.63 -5.31 5.45
C LYS A 70 6.53 -4.34 4.99
N LEU A 71 6.59 -3.86 3.74
CA LEU A 71 5.37 -3.43 3.07
C LEU A 71 4.51 -4.68 2.92
N THR A 72 3.77 -5.06 3.97
CA THR A 72 2.70 -6.04 3.85
C THR A 72 1.82 -5.51 2.73
N PRO A 73 1.83 -6.14 1.54
CA PRO A 73 0.97 -5.66 0.49
C PRO A 73 -0.43 -5.74 1.05
N GLY A 74 -1.13 -4.61 1.05
CA GLY A 74 -2.53 -4.59 1.45
C GLY A 74 -3.32 -5.61 0.63
N ARG A 75 -4.56 -5.87 1.04
CA ARG A 75 -5.45 -6.74 0.26
C ARG A 75 -5.39 -6.36 -1.22
N LYS A 76 -5.07 -7.34 -2.07
CA LYS A 76 -5.00 -7.13 -3.53
C LYS A 76 -6.35 -6.58 -3.99
N LYS A 77 -6.33 -5.60 -4.90
CA LYS A 77 -7.54 -5.07 -5.52
C LYS A 77 -8.29 -6.20 -6.23
N VAL A 78 -9.63 -6.12 -6.23
CA VAL A 78 -10.48 -7.10 -6.92
C VAL A 78 -10.29 -7.00 -8.43
N PHE A 79 -10.20 -5.77 -8.94
CA PHE A 79 -9.84 -5.51 -10.33
C PHE A 79 -8.33 -5.50 -10.52
N SER A 80 -7.89 -6.28 -11.50
CA SER A 80 -6.55 -6.27 -12.05
C SER A 80 -6.35 -5.09 -12.99
N ARG A 81 -5.12 -4.86 -13.44
CA ARG A 81 -4.82 -3.74 -14.33
C ARG A 81 -5.53 -3.84 -15.68
N SER A 82 -5.74 -5.05 -16.21
CA SER A 82 -6.51 -5.26 -17.44
C SER A 82 -7.99 -4.95 -17.23
N ASP A 83 -8.57 -5.37 -16.10
CA ASP A 83 -9.97 -5.05 -15.77
C ASP A 83 -10.19 -3.54 -15.64
N MET A 84 -9.18 -2.80 -15.15
CA MET A 84 -9.23 -1.34 -15.07
C MET A 84 -9.24 -0.67 -16.44
N ASN A 85 -8.62 -1.28 -17.46
CA ASN A 85 -8.71 -0.78 -18.83
C ASN A 85 -10.12 -1.01 -19.39
N VAL A 86 -10.68 -2.20 -19.19
CA VAL A 86 -12.07 -2.51 -19.57
C VAL A 86 -13.05 -1.54 -18.92
N LEU A 87 -12.86 -1.20 -17.64
CA LEU A 87 -13.70 -0.21 -16.96
C LEU A 87 -13.61 1.18 -17.61
N ARG A 88 -12.43 1.59 -18.09
CA ARG A 88 -12.27 2.86 -18.81
C ARG A 88 -12.99 2.81 -20.16
N ASP A 89 -12.87 1.70 -20.87
CA ASP A 89 -13.53 1.52 -22.17
C ASP A 89 -15.05 1.58 -22.02
N ILE A 90 -15.64 0.91 -21.01
CA ILE A 90 -17.08 0.96 -20.74
C ILE A 90 -17.53 2.38 -20.41
N VAL A 91 -16.79 3.11 -19.57
CA VAL A 91 -17.12 4.51 -19.22
C VAL A 91 -17.05 5.42 -20.45
N HIS A 92 -16.13 5.15 -21.37
CA HIS A 92 -16.04 5.89 -22.63
C HIS A 92 -17.17 5.58 -23.61
N GLU A 93 -17.60 4.32 -23.66
CA GLU A 93 -18.68 3.84 -24.53
C GLU A 93 -20.06 4.27 -24.02
N HIS A 94 -20.25 4.24 -22.70
CA HIS A 94 -21.54 4.46 -22.04
C HIS A 94 -21.41 5.41 -20.86
N VAL A 95 -21.40 6.72 -21.16
CA VAL A 95 -21.23 7.78 -20.15
C VAL A 95 -22.41 7.87 -19.18
N ASP A 96 -23.61 7.56 -19.65
CA ASP A 96 -24.87 7.77 -18.91
C ASP A 96 -25.31 6.58 -18.05
N TYR A 97 -24.52 5.53 -17.96
CA TYR A 97 -24.88 4.34 -17.18
C TYR A 97 -24.98 4.64 -15.68
N TYR A 98 -25.98 4.01 -15.07
CA TYR A 98 -26.10 3.91 -13.63
C TYR A 98 -25.08 2.92 -13.08
N LEU A 99 -24.81 3.04 -11.77
CA LEU A 99 -23.70 2.34 -11.13
C LEU A 99 -23.90 0.82 -11.09
N ASP A 100 -25.13 0.35 -11.05
CA ASP A 100 -25.54 -1.04 -11.19
C ASP A 100 -25.36 -1.57 -12.62
N GLU A 101 -25.72 -0.78 -13.64
CA GLU A 101 -25.50 -1.13 -15.05
C GLU A 101 -24.00 -1.34 -15.34
N TYR A 102 -23.13 -0.47 -14.79
CA TYR A 102 -21.68 -0.67 -14.86
C TYR A 102 -21.21 -1.96 -14.17
N ILE A 103 -21.87 -2.40 -13.09
CA ILE A 103 -21.53 -3.67 -12.42
C ILE A 103 -21.90 -4.84 -13.30
N GLU A 104 -23.08 -4.79 -13.93
CA GLU A 104 -23.55 -5.82 -14.85
C GLU A 104 -22.64 -5.93 -16.07
N GLU A 105 -22.29 -4.81 -16.69
CA GLU A 105 -21.41 -4.76 -17.86
C GLU A 105 -19.99 -5.20 -17.51
N MET A 106 -19.46 -4.77 -16.37
CA MET A 106 -18.16 -5.25 -15.87
C MET A 106 -18.19 -6.76 -15.59
N GLN A 107 -19.28 -7.28 -15.04
CA GLN A 107 -19.46 -8.72 -14.83
C GLN A 107 -19.53 -9.47 -16.17
N ALA A 108 -20.20 -8.92 -17.18
CA ALA A 108 -20.28 -9.51 -18.51
C ALA A 108 -18.91 -9.58 -19.20
N ARG A 109 -18.11 -8.51 -19.15
CA ARG A 109 -16.80 -8.45 -19.84
C ARG A 109 -15.67 -9.15 -19.08
N THR A 110 -15.67 -9.10 -17.74
CA THR A 110 -14.55 -9.60 -16.92
C THR A 110 -14.87 -10.86 -16.11
N GLY A 111 -16.14 -11.27 -16.05
CA GLY A 111 -16.63 -12.38 -15.22
C GLY A 111 -16.62 -12.09 -13.72
N LYS A 112 -16.30 -10.86 -13.31
CA LYS A 112 -16.11 -10.49 -11.90
C LYS A 112 -17.24 -9.61 -11.41
N ARG A 113 -18.08 -10.18 -10.54
CA ARG A 113 -19.09 -9.41 -9.82
C ARG A 113 -18.46 -8.65 -8.65
N VAL A 114 -18.71 -7.35 -8.56
CA VAL A 114 -18.21 -6.50 -7.48
C VAL A 114 -19.33 -5.77 -6.75
N SER A 115 -19.06 -5.34 -5.53
CA SER A 115 -19.97 -4.44 -4.82
C SER A 115 -19.92 -3.03 -5.43
N VAL A 116 -21.01 -2.29 -5.28
CA VAL A 116 -21.13 -0.86 -5.59
C VAL A 116 -19.96 -0.05 -5.03
N SER A 117 -19.62 -0.28 -3.77
CA SER A 117 -18.50 0.39 -3.09
C SER A 117 -17.12 0.07 -3.70
N THR A 118 -16.96 -1.12 -4.28
CA THR A 118 -15.72 -1.53 -4.94
C THR A 118 -15.60 -0.90 -6.31
N LEU A 119 -16.70 -0.86 -7.07
CA LEU A 119 -16.74 -0.17 -8.35
C LEU A 119 -16.48 1.33 -8.17
N TRP A 120 -17.12 1.97 -7.19
CA TRP A 120 -16.91 3.39 -6.89
C TRP A 120 -15.45 3.73 -6.60
N ARG A 121 -14.77 2.95 -5.75
CA ARG A 121 -13.33 3.12 -5.48
C ARG A 121 -12.48 2.93 -6.74
N SER A 122 -12.95 2.11 -7.67
CA SER A 122 -12.24 1.81 -8.93
C SER A 122 -12.42 2.94 -9.94
N LEU A 123 -13.63 3.51 -10.05
CA LEU A 123 -13.90 4.74 -10.81
C LEU A 123 -13.09 5.93 -10.27
N ALA A 124 -13.06 6.10 -8.94
CA ALA A 124 -12.24 7.12 -8.30
C ALA A 124 -10.74 6.93 -8.60
N TYR A 125 -10.26 5.67 -8.63
CA TYR A 125 -8.89 5.37 -9.05
C TYR A 125 -8.63 5.68 -10.52
N CYS A 126 -9.64 5.57 -11.39
CA CYS A 126 -9.57 6.01 -12.77
C CYS A 126 -9.63 7.53 -12.95
N GLY A 127 -9.78 8.31 -11.88
CA GLY A 127 -9.93 9.78 -11.94
C GLY A 127 -11.35 10.23 -12.29
N ILE A 128 -12.31 9.30 -12.35
CA ILE A 128 -13.71 9.60 -12.61
C ILE A 128 -14.34 9.99 -11.27
N THR A 129 -14.33 11.29 -10.99
CA THR A 129 -14.96 11.86 -9.80
C THR A 129 -16.10 12.77 -10.21
N ARG A 130 -17.25 12.65 -9.53
CA ARG A 130 -18.37 13.58 -9.73
C ARG A 130 -17.94 14.99 -9.30
N LYS A 131 -17.80 15.90 -10.25
CA LYS A 131 -17.71 17.35 -9.97
C LYS A 131 -19.08 17.96 -10.27
N LYS A 132 -19.68 18.63 -9.30
CA LYS A 132 -20.92 19.39 -9.49
C LYS A 132 -20.58 20.63 -10.34
N GLN A 133 -21.16 20.75 -11.54
CA GLN A 133 -21.24 22.05 -12.21
C GLN A 133 -22.55 22.72 -11.80
N ASP A 134 -22.45 23.84 -11.08
CA ASP A 134 -23.54 24.80 -11.03
C ASP A 134 -23.58 25.47 -12.42
N ASN A 135 -24.53 25.09 -13.28
CA ASN A 135 -25.16 25.93 -14.32
C ASN A 135 -26.07 25.09 -15.26
N ASN A 136 -27.38 25.25 -15.08
CA ASN A 136 -28.52 25.21 -16.02
C ASN A 136 -28.38 24.66 -17.46
N ASN A 137 -27.65 23.58 -17.75
CA ASN A 137 -27.85 22.79 -18.97
C ASN A 137 -27.49 21.31 -18.70
N TYR A 138 -28.47 20.44 -18.90
CA TYR A 138 -28.37 18.99 -18.69
C TYR A 138 -27.52 18.34 -19.79
N SER A 139 -26.20 18.46 -19.68
CA SER A 139 -25.24 17.65 -20.46
C SER A 139 -24.04 17.40 -19.58
N ILE A 140 -24.00 16.19 -19.00
CA ILE A 140 -23.02 15.79 -18.00
C ILE A 140 -21.73 15.39 -18.73
N HIS A 141 -20.91 16.36 -19.10
CA HIS A 141 -19.58 16.07 -19.63
C HIS A 141 -18.63 15.69 -18.48
N TYR A 142 -18.25 14.41 -18.42
CA TYR A 142 -17.21 13.92 -17.52
C TYR A 142 -15.83 14.25 -18.10
N TYR A 143 -15.10 15.14 -17.46
CA TYR A 143 -13.71 15.44 -17.81
C TYR A 143 -12.78 14.39 -17.19
N ILE A 144 -11.96 13.73 -18.03
CA ILE A 144 -10.76 13.05 -17.56
C ILE A 144 -9.77 14.12 -17.14
N VAL A 145 -9.53 14.27 -15.83
CA VAL A 145 -8.43 15.10 -15.33
C VAL A 145 -7.14 14.29 -15.54
N THR A 146 -6.41 14.61 -16.61
CA THR A 146 -5.04 14.16 -16.88
C THR A 146 -4.05 14.69 -15.86
#